data_AF-A0A1E1VZW7-F1
#
_entry.id   AF-A0A1E1VZW7-F1
#
_cell.length_a   1.000
_cell.length_b   1.000
_cell.length_c   1.000
_cell.angle_alpha   90.00
_cell.angle_beta   90.00
_cell.angle_gamma   90.00
#
_symmetry.space_group_name_H-M   'P 1'
#
loop_
_entity.id
_entity.type
_entity.pdbx_description
1 polymer ?
#
loop_
_entity_poly.entity_id
_entity_poly.type
_entity_poly.pdbx_seq_one_letter_code
_entity_poly.pdbx_strand_id
1 'polypeptide(L)'
;PFPAPPVGGWTAQRATLRKTPIKPVAPMKPLYWTRILAAPPPQAVDHGELVPTKPLWLEIEETKLDNIDEFTDLFSRQVVKAPVKKKVEVKTKIQPVKVLDSKRSQNVGILAQSLHVEFSEIENAIYNFDTSVVSLEALQQIYELRASEEELSLIKEHLKTKPEIPLDKPEAFLHDLSGIPNFAERISCFMFQAEFEDAVSTTMHKLDNLKHTCEFLMTNESLKKLFAIILTLGNYMNGGNGQRGQADGFGLEILSKLKDVKSKQSNVTLLHFIVRTYMRACGGALAA
;
A
#
# COMPACT_ATOMS: atom_id res chain seq x y z
N PRO A 1 27.05 -41.34 -11.19
CA PRO A 1 26.92 -40.35 -12.28
C PRO A 1 25.90 -39.27 -11.90
N PHE A 2 26.35 -38.01 -11.78
CA PHE A 2 25.41 -36.91 -11.57
C PHE A 2 24.45 -36.78 -12.76
N PRO A 3 23.19 -36.39 -12.54
CA PRO A 3 22.25 -36.16 -13.63
C PRO A 3 22.79 -35.08 -14.56
N ALA A 4 22.57 -35.25 -15.86
CA ALA A 4 22.97 -34.26 -16.86
C ALA A 4 22.33 -32.90 -16.51
N PRO A 5 23.07 -31.78 -16.63
CA PRO A 5 22.51 -30.47 -16.38
C PRO A 5 21.35 -30.22 -17.35
N PRO A 6 20.31 -29.49 -16.93
CA PRO A 6 19.17 -29.19 -17.79
C PRO A 6 19.65 -28.48 -19.06
N VAL A 7 19.09 -28.88 -20.20
CA VAL A 7 19.39 -28.28 -21.50
C VAL A 7 18.88 -26.83 -21.47
N GLY A 8 19.83 -25.89 -21.40
CA GLY A 8 19.54 -24.45 -21.29
C GLY A 8 20.18 -23.84 -20.06
N GLY A 9 21.51 -23.66 -20.08
CA GLY A 9 22.21 -22.87 -19.07
C GLY A 9 21.76 -21.40 -19.08
N TRP A 10 22.37 -20.58 -18.23
CA TRP A 10 22.16 -19.13 -18.07
C TRP A 10 22.06 -18.31 -19.38
N THR A 11 22.55 -18.86 -20.48
CA THR A 11 22.43 -18.33 -21.85
C THR A 11 21.01 -18.40 -22.43
N ALA A 12 20.17 -19.36 -22.03
CA ALA A 12 18.80 -19.53 -22.55
C ALA A 12 17.86 -18.40 -22.10
N GLN A 13 18.03 -17.85 -20.89
CA GLN A 13 17.25 -16.69 -20.41
C GLN A 13 17.63 -15.37 -21.09
N ARG A 14 18.86 -15.23 -21.62
CA ARG A 14 19.23 -14.08 -22.45
C ARG A 14 18.58 -14.13 -23.83
N ALA A 15 18.32 -15.33 -24.35
CA ALA A 15 17.73 -15.53 -25.67
C ALA A 15 16.24 -15.12 -25.75
N THR A 16 15.59 -14.79 -24.62
CA THR A 16 14.17 -14.41 -24.56
C THR A 16 13.95 -12.92 -24.25
N LEU A 17 15.00 -12.11 -24.13
CA LEU A 17 14.88 -10.68 -23.86
C LEU A 17 14.71 -9.88 -25.16
N ARG A 18 13.58 -9.18 -25.31
CA ARG A 18 13.28 -8.35 -26.48
C ARG A 18 14.17 -7.12 -26.63
N LYS A 19 14.62 -6.53 -25.50
CA LYS A 19 15.29 -5.22 -25.45
C LYS A 19 16.79 -5.35 -25.26
N THR A 20 17.56 -4.49 -25.95
CA THR A 20 19.02 -4.48 -25.86
C THR A 20 19.49 -3.84 -24.56
N PRO A 21 20.52 -4.39 -23.88
CA PRO A 21 21.10 -3.74 -22.71
C PRO A 21 21.67 -2.35 -23.03
N ILE A 22 21.28 -1.34 -22.26
CA ILE A 22 21.84 0.01 -22.35
C ILE A 22 22.95 0.15 -21.30
N LYS A 23 24.09 0.73 -21.70
CA LYS A 23 25.18 1.09 -20.80
C LYS A 23 25.30 2.62 -20.77
N PRO A 24 24.82 3.30 -19.71
CA PRO A 24 24.95 4.74 -19.57
C PRO A 24 26.42 5.19 -19.51
N VAL A 25 26.68 6.45 -19.84
CA VAL A 25 28.02 7.05 -19.82
C VAL A 25 28.53 7.32 -18.38
N ALA A 26 27.62 7.46 -17.41
CA ALA A 26 27.93 7.63 -15.99
C ALA A 26 27.07 6.70 -15.11
N PRO A 27 27.51 6.34 -13.88
CA PRO A 27 26.67 5.60 -12.95
C PRO A 27 25.44 6.40 -12.56
N MET A 28 24.23 5.91 -12.88
CA MET A 28 22.97 6.60 -12.61
C MET A 28 22.42 6.28 -11.22
N LYS A 29 21.60 7.18 -10.67
CA LYS A 29 20.74 6.84 -9.52
C LYS A 29 19.76 5.71 -9.94
N PRO A 30 19.60 4.65 -9.13
CA PRO A 30 18.77 3.52 -9.50
C PRO A 30 17.28 3.89 -9.44
N LEU A 31 16.49 3.42 -10.40
CA LEU A 31 15.03 3.46 -10.35
C LEU A 31 14.51 2.08 -9.93
N TYR A 32 13.96 1.98 -8.72
CA TYR A 32 13.54 0.71 -8.11
C TYR A 32 12.15 0.24 -8.57
N TRP A 33 11.97 -0.01 -9.87
CA TRP A 33 10.71 -0.56 -10.40
C TRP A 33 10.62 -2.09 -10.27
N THR A 34 9.41 -2.64 -10.35
CA THR A 34 9.21 -4.08 -10.56
C THR A 34 9.35 -4.41 -12.05
N ARG A 35 10.36 -5.20 -12.41
CA ARG A 35 10.63 -5.55 -13.81
C ARG A 35 9.59 -6.50 -14.38
N ILE A 36 8.93 -6.11 -15.48
CA ILE A 36 8.04 -6.96 -16.28
C ILE A 36 8.79 -7.52 -17.49
N LEU A 37 8.74 -8.84 -17.68
CA LEU A 37 9.26 -9.53 -18.86
C LEU A 37 8.12 -10.03 -19.71
N ALA A 38 7.79 -9.32 -20.80
CA ALA A 38 6.77 -9.76 -21.74
C ALA A 38 7.27 -10.96 -22.54
N ALA A 39 6.58 -12.10 -22.45
CA ALA A 39 6.89 -13.28 -23.25
C ALA A 39 6.52 -13.05 -24.72
N PRO A 40 7.32 -13.56 -25.69
CA PRO A 40 6.93 -13.54 -27.09
C PRO A 40 5.65 -14.38 -27.28
N PRO A 41 4.71 -13.96 -28.15
CA PRO A 41 3.47 -14.69 -28.38
C PRO A 41 3.76 -16.10 -28.93
N PRO A 42 3.03 -17.14 -28.49
CA PRO A 42 3.14 -18.47 -29.09
C PRO A 42 2.73 -18.42 -30.57
N GLN A 43 3.36 -19.25 -31.40
CA GLN A 43 3.05 -19.37 -32.82
C GLN A 43 1.55 -19.68 -33.00
N ALA A 44 0.88 -18.89 -33.84
CA ALA A 44 -0.58 -18.85 -33.94
C ALA A 44 -1.17 -20.22 -34.31
N VAL A 45 -2.12 -20.70 -33.52
CA VAL A 45 -3.09 -21.73 -33.92
C VAL A 45 -4.30 -21.04 -34.53
N ASP A 46 -4.58 -21.41 -35.77
CA ASP A 46 -5.60 -20.84 -36.64
C ASP A 46 -7.00 -21.24 -36.18
N HIS A 47 -7.65 -20.38 -35.39
CA HIS A 47 -9.10 -20.42 -35.17
C HIS A 47 -9.67 -19.01 -35.29
N GLY A 48 -10.66 -18.90 -36.18
CA GLY A 48 -11.22 -17.65 -36.67
C GLY A 48 -11.78 -16.72 -35.59
N GLU A 49 -11.64 -15.43 -35.91
CA GLU A 49 -12.39 -14.27 -35.42
C GLU A 49 -12.38 -14.02 -33.91
N LEU A 50 -11.30 -13.36 -33.48
CA LEU A 50 -11.26 -12.07 -32.78
C LEU A 50 -9.79 -11.65 -32.80
N VAL A 51 -9.45 -10.47 -33.36
CA VAL A 51 -8.05 -9.98 -33.33
C VAL A 51 -7.64 -9.88 -31.86
N PRO A 52 -6.69 -10.69 -31.37
CA PRO A 52 -6.32 -10.61 -29.96
C PRO A 52 -5.68 -9.24 -29.75
N THR A 53 -6.27 -8.41 -28.90
CA THR A 53 -5.64 -7.15 -28.48
C THR A 53 -4.25 -7.47 -27.96
N LYS A 54 -3.21 -6.98 -28.63
CA LYS A 54 -1.84 -7.23 -28.22
C LYS A 54 -1.62 -6.58 -26.84
N PRO A 55 -0.98 -7.27 -25.90
CA PRO A 55 -0.60 -6.67 -24.64
C PRO A 55 0.22 -5.39 -24.84
N LEU A 56 -0.13 -4.32 -24.12
CA LEU A 56 0.49 -3.00 -24.22
C LEU A 56 2.03 -3.05 -24.21
N TRP A 57 2.61 -3.85 -23.31
CA TRP A 57 4.08 -3.97 -23.15
C TRP A 57 4.80 -4.65 -24.33
N LEU A 58 4.07 -5.31 -25.24
CA LEU A 58 4.62 -5.82 -26.49
C LEU A 58 4.57 -4.78 -27.62
N GLU A 59 3.74 -3.75 -27.50
CA GLU A 59 3.61 -2.70 -28.52
C GLU A 59 4.54 -1.51 -28.27
N ILE A 60 4.82 -1.19 -27.00
CA ILE A 60 5.67 -0.06 -26.64
C ILE A 60 7.14 -0.35 -26.96
N GLU A 61 7.77 0.54 -27.71
CA GLU A 61 9.21 0.60 -27.98
C GLU A 61 9.86 1.79 -27.27
N GLU A 62 11.18 1.73 -27.05
CA GLU A 62 11.93 2.81 -26.40
C GLU A 62 12.10 4.01 -27.34
N THR A 63 11.63 5.18 -26.90
CA THR A 63 11.80 6.44 -27.65
C THR A 63 13.25 6.90 -27.57
N LYS A 64 13.82 7.31 -28.71
CA LYS A 64 15.11 8.01 -28.73
C LYS A 64 14.92 9.43 -28.20
N LEU A 65 15.63 9.76 -27.13
CA LEU A 65 15.59 11.08 -26.51
C LEU A 65 16.84 11.87 -26.91
N ASP A 66 16.65 13.06 -27.45
CA ASP A 66 17.73 13.93 -27.91
C ASP A 66 18.45 14.64 -26.75
N ASN A 67 17.86 14.64 -25.56
CA ASN A 67 18.34 15.30 -24.34
C ASN A 67 18.87 14.32 -23.27
N ILE A 68 19.34 13.13 -23.68
CA ILE A 68 19.82 12.12 -22.73
C ILE A 68 21.05 12.57 -21.94
N ASP A 69 21.85 13.48 -22.48
CA ASP A 69 23.03 14.05 -21.82
C ASP A 69 22.65 14.97 -20.66
N GLU A 70 21.64 15.82 -20.84
CA GLU A 70 21.06 16.66 -19.77
C GLU A 70 20.49 15.80 -18.65
N PHE A 71 19.73 14.75 -19.01
CA PHE A 71 19.22 13.77 -18.05
C PHE A 71 20.37 13.09 -17.28
N THR A 72 21.46 12.77 -17.96
CA THR A 72 22.62 12.14 -17.33
C THR A 72 23.28 13.07 -16.31
N ASP A 73 23.44 14.35 -16.64
CA ASP A 73 24.00 15.34 -15.71
C ASP A 73 23.16 15.45 -14.43
N LEU A 74 21.84 15.57 -14.59
CA LEU A 74 20.89 15.76 -13.49
C LEU A 74 20.74 14.54 -12.57
N PHE A 75 20.76 13.32 -13.13
CA PHE A 75 20.39 12.09 -12.41
C PHE A 75 21.54 11.08 -12.24
N SER A 76 22.76 11.44 -12.61
CA SER A 76 23.94 10.65 -12.25
C SER A 76 24.18 10.63 -10.74
N ARG A 77 24.83 9.58 -10.25
CA ARG A 77 25.34 9.57 -8.87
C ARG A 77 26.45 10.60 -8.78
N GLN A 78 26.43 11.43 -7.74
CA GLN A 78 27.60 12.26 -7.43
C GLN A 78 28.79 11.34 -7.19
N VAL A 79 29.79 11.44 -8.07
CA VAL A 79 31.06 10.74 -7.89
C VAL A 79 31.83 11.50 -6.82
N VAL A 80 31.54 11.21 -5.56
CA VAL A 80 32.48 11.50 -4.49
C VAL A 80 33.70 10.65 -4.81
N LYS A 81 34.79 11.26 -5.29
CA LYS A 81 36.05 10.55 -5.55
C LYS A 81 36.41 9.79 -4.28
N ALA A 82 36.22 8.46 -4.30
CA ALA A 82 36.75 7.61 -3.26
C ALA A 82 38.25 7.91 -3.16
N PRO A 83 38.79 8.27 -1.99
CA PRO A 83 40.20 8.53 -1.86
C PRO A 83 40.94 7.29 -2.36
N VAL A 84 41.90 7.50 -3.27
CA VAL A 84 42.73 6.45 -3.84
C VAL A 84 43.30 5.62 -2.70
N LYS A 85 42.76 4.41 -2.51
CA LYS A 85 43.30 3.45 -1.54
C LYS A 85 44.68 3.04 -2.05
N LYS A 86 45.71 3.78 -1.62
CA LYS A 86 47.08 3.26 -1.59
C LYS A 86 47.01 1.91 -0.89
N LYS A 87 47.58 0.88 -1.51
CA LYS A 87 47.81 -0.42 -0.86
C LYS A 87 48.71 -0.15 0.35
N VAL A 88 48.09 0.08 1.50
CA VAL A 88 48.75 0.03 2.80
C VAL A 88 48.89 -1.45 3.13
N GLU A 89 50.12 -1.84 3.45
CA GLU A 89 50.48 -3.16 3.95
C GLU A 89 49.48 -3.64 5.01
N VAL A 90 49.19 -4.94 4.96
CA VAL A 90 48.29 -5.63 5.87
C VAL A 90 48.85 -5.52 7.29
N LYS A 91 48.51 -4.44 7.99
CA LYS A 91 48.48 -4.42 9.45
C LYS A 91 47.36 -5.38 9.86
N THR A 92 47.68 -6.25 10.80
CA THR A 92 46.81 -7.22 11.47
C THR A 92 45.37 -6.68 11.55
N LYS A 93 44.44 -7.30 10.81
CA LYS A 93 43.02 -6.91 10.80
C LYS A 93 42.49 -7.03 12.23
N ILE A 94 42.38 -5.90 12.94
CA ILE A 94 41.65 -5.82 14.20
C ILE A 94 40.22 -6.23 13.87
N GLN A 95 39.74 -7.32 14.47
CA GLN A 95 38.37 -7.77 14.26
C GLN A 95 37.42 -6.75 14.90
N PRO A 96 36.37 -6.30 14.18
CA PRO A 96 35.36 -5.44 14.78
C PRO A 96 34.68 -6.14 15.95
N VAL A 97 34.34 -5.37 16.98
CA VAL A 97 33.59 -5.92 18.12
C VAL A 97 32.13 -6.13 17.74
N LYS A 98 31.55 -7.21 18.26
CA LYS A 98 30.10 -7.44 18.23
C LYS A 98 29.56 -7.23 19.64
N VAL A 99 28.75 -6.20 19.80
CA VAL A 99 28.17 -5.80 21.09
C VAL A 99 26.74 -6.33 21.19
N LEU A 100 26.04 -6.40 20.06
CA LEU A 100 24.69 -6.95 19.97
C LEU A 100 24.72 -8.48 19.96
N ASP A 101 23.61 -9.09 20.38
CA ASP A 101 23.45 -10.53 20.18
C ASP A 101 23.38 -10.87 18.68
N SER A 102 23.73 -12.12 18.35
CA SER A 102 23.87 -12.58 16.96
C SER A 102 22.61 -12.36 16.12
N LYS A 103 21.41 -12.59 16.69
CA LYS A 103 20.14 -12.45 15.97
C LYS A 103 19.82 -10.98 15.74
N ARG A 104 20.03 -10.13 16.75
CA ARG A 104 19.83 -8.69 16.65
C ARG A 104 20.77 -8.05 15.63
N SER A 105 22.06 -8.36 15.72
CA SER A 105 23.09 -7.92 14.78
C SER A 105 22.74 -8.34 13.34
N GLN A 106 22.26 -9.57 13.14
CA GLN A 106 21.81 -10.04 11.83
C GLN A 106 20.59 -9.26 11.31
N ASN A 107 19.56 -9.04 12.12
CA ASN A 107 18.35 -8.33 11.70
C ASN A 107 18.66 -6.88 11.28
N VAL A 108 19.43 -6.16 12.10
CA VAL A 108 19.86 -4.79 11.79
C VAL A 108 20.75 -4.77 10.55
N GLY A 109 21.68 -5.73 10.44
CA GLY A 109 22.55 -5.87 9.27
C GLY A 109 21.78 -6.15 7.97
N ILE A 110 20.73 -6.98 8.02
CA ILE A 110 19.87 -7.24 6.86
C ILE A 110 19.14 -5.97 6.44
N LEU A 111 18.52 -5.24 7.38
CA LEU A 111 17.85 -3.98 7.07
C LEU A 111 18.85 -2.98 6.45
N ALA A 112 19.97 -2.71 7.13
CA ALA A 112 20.97 -1.76 6.64
C ALA A 112 21.46 -2.13 5.22
N GLN A 113 21.62 -3.42 4.94
CA GLN A 113 22.04 -3.90 3.62
C GLN A 113 20.93 -3.83 2.56
N SER A 114 19.67 -4.00 2.93
CA SER A 114 18.52 -3.97 2.01
C SER A 114 18.10 -2.56 1.61
N LEU A 115 18.41 -1.57 2.45
CA LEU A 115 18.09 -0.16 2.18
C LEU A 115 18.82 0.38 0.93
N HIS A 116 20.00 -0.16 0.59
CA HIS A 116 20.80 0.24 -0.57
C HIS A 116 21.09 1.75 -0.68
N VAL A 117 21.12 2.45 0.46
CA VAL A 117 21.43 3.88 0.58
C VAL A 117 22.53 4.10 1.61
N GLU A 118 23.26 5.20 1.48
CA GLU A 118 24.24 5.62 2.49
C GLU A 118 23.53 6.23 3.71
N PHE A 119 24.17 6.19 4.89
CA PHE A 119 23.58 6.74 6.11
C PHE A 119 23.24 8.23 5.98
N SER A 120 24.06 9.00 5.25
CA SER A 120 23.78 10.43 4.99
C SER A 120 22.49 10.66 4.21
N GLU A 121 22.07 9.71 3.37
CA GLU A 121 20.79 9.80 2.66
C GLU A 121 19.61 9.54 3.60
N ILE A 122 19.75 8.63 4.56
CA ILE A 122 18.77 8.38 5.63
C ILE A 122 18.64 9.61 6.53
N GLU A 123 19.77 10.15 6.98
CA GLU A 123 19.80 11.35 7.80
C GLU A 123 19.14 12.55 7.07
N ASN A 124 19.48 12.76 5.80
CA ASN A 124 18.88 13.80 4.98
C ASN A 124 17.36 13.61 4.79
N ALA A 125 16.90 12.37 4.58
CA ALA A 125 15.48 12.05 4.46
C ALA A 125 14.72 12.42 5.74
N ILE A 126 15.29 12.13 6.92
CA ILE A 126 14.69 12.44 8.22
C ILE A 126 14.68 13.95 8.51
N TYR A 127 15.74 14.68 8.16
CA TYR A 127 15.80 16.13 8.41
C TYR A 127 14.88 16.93 7.49
N ASN A 128 14.74 16.51 6.24
CA ASN A 128 14.02 17.27 5.22
C ASN A 128 12.64 16.71 4.89
N PHE A 129 12.20 15.65 5.59
CA PHE A 129 10.95 14.96 5.32
C PHE A 129 10.82 14.51 3.84
N ASP A 130 11.93 14.01 3.28
CA ASP A 130 12.01 13.58 1.88
C ASP A 130 11.96 12.05 1.76
N THR A 131 10.85 11.53 1.23
CA THR A 131 10.65 10.08 1.01
C THR A 131 11.05 9.59 -0.39
N SER A 132 11.64 10.45 -1.23
CA SER A 132 11.99 10.10 -2.62
C SER A 132 13.13 9.08 -2.72
N VAL A 133 14.06 9.11 -1.75
CA VAL A 133 15.23 8.22 -1.68
C VAL A 133 15.02 7.10 -0.66
N VAL A 134 14.46 7.44 0.52
CA VAL A 134 14.15 6.49 1.58
C VAL A 134 12.64 6.50 1.82
N SER A 135 11.97 5.40 1.50
CA SER A 135 10.52 5.32 1.62
C SER A 135 10.06 5.46 3.08
N LEU A 136 8.80 5.88 3.26
CA LEU A 136 8.19 5.94 4.58
C LEU A 136 8.21 4.57 5.29
N GLU A 137 7.93 3.49 4.55
CA GLU A 137 8.01 2.12 5.07
C GLU A 137 9.43 1.77 5.55
N ALA A 138 10.46 2.15 4.79
CA ALA A 138 11.84 1.96 5.19
C ALA A 138 12.19 2.75 6.47
N LEU A 139 11.74 4.01 6.58
CA LEU A 139 11.91 4.82 7.78
C LEU A 139 11.20 4.20 9.01
N GLN A 140 10.02 3.60 8.80
CA GLN A 140 9.32 2.88 9.85
C GLN A 140 10.08 1.63 10.29
N GLN A 141 10.64 0.85 9.36
CA GLN A 141 11.48 -0.30 9.69
C GLN A 141 12.75 0.12 10.44
N ILE A 142 13.39 1.22 10.05
CA ILE A 142 14.54 1.81 10.76
C ILE A 142 14.13 2.21 12.18
N TYR A 143 12.96 2.82 12.34
CA TYR A 143 12.43 3.17 13.66
C TYR A 143 12.19 1.94 14.54
N GLU A 144 11.56 0.89 14.02
CA GLU A 144 11.33 -0.36 14.77
C GLU A 144 12.64 -1.07 15.15
N LEU A 145 13.67 -0.96 14.29
CA LEU A 145 14.98 -1.58 14.53
C LEU A 145 15.98 -0.69 15.26
N ARG A 146 15.62 0.55 15.63
CA ARG A 146 16.48 1.45 16.41
C ARG A 146 17.00 0.77 17.69
N ALA A 147 18.17 1.19 18.16
CA ALA A 147 18.74 0.61 19.36
C ALA A 147 17.94 0.97 20.62
N SER A 148 17.86 0.02 21.56
CA SER A 148 17.38 0.30 22.92
C SER A 148 18.40 1.14 23.69
N GLU A 149 17.98 1.71 24.83
CA GLU A 149 18.89 2.49 25.68
C GLU A 149 20.04 1.64 26.22
N GLU A 150 19.80 0.36 26.52
CA GLU A 150 20.80 -0.60 26.96
C GLU A 150 21.80 -0.91 25.84
N GLU A 151 21.31 -1.20 24.63
CA GLU A 151 22.14 -1.44 23.44
C GLU A 151 23.05 -0.23 23.15
N LEU A 152 22.50 0.98 23.18
CA LEU A 152 23.26 2.22 23.00
C LEU A 152 24.29 2.45 24.09
N SER A 153 23.98 2.10 25.33
CA SER A 153 24.90 2.23 26.45
C SER A 153 26.12 1.34 26.27
N LEU A 154 25.93 0.08 25.88
CA LEU A 154 27.02 -0.87 25.60
C LEU A 154 27.88 -0.40 24.41
N ILE A 155 27.26 0.10 23.34
CA ILE A 155 27.96 0.63 22.18
C ILE A 155 28.83 1.84 22.58
N LYS A 156 28.27 2.79 23.34
CA LYS A 156 29.00 3.97 23.83
C LYS A 156 30.12 3.60 24.80
N GLU A 157 29.92 2.62 25.66
CA GLU A 157 30.94 2.12 26.58
C GLU A 157 32.12 1.51 25.82
N HIS A 158 31.86 0.70 24.79
CA HIS A 158 32.92 0.15 23.94
C HIS A 158 33.72 1.26 23.26
N LEU A 159 33.05 2.23 22.63
CA LEU A 159 33.71 3.37 21.99
C LEU A 159 34.57 4.20 22.97
N LYS A 160 34.16 4.27 24.24
CA LYS A 160 34.90 4.96 25.29
C LYS A 160 36.10 4.16 25.81
N THR A 161 35.95 2.86 25.98
CA THR A 161 36.94 2.00 26.66
C THR A 161 37.97 1.41 25.70
N LYS A 162 37.59 1.17 24.44
CA LYS A 162 38.42 0.53 23.41
C LYS A 162 38.26 1.22 22.05
N PRO A 163 38.55 2.54 21.94
CA PRO A 163 38.35 3.32 20.73
C PRO A 163 39.17 2.80 19.52
N GLU A 164 40.25 2.07 19.76
CA GLU A 164 41.08 1.44 18.74
C GLU A 164 40.44 0.23 18.06
N ILE A 165 39.39 -0.35 18.66
CA ILE A 165 38.64 -1.48 18.12
C ILE A 165 37.34 -0.94 17.50
N PRO A 166 37.18 -1.00 16.16
CA PRO A 166 35.97 -0.50 15.52
C PRO A 166 34.74 -1.36 15.88
N LEU A 167 33.57 -0.74 15.87
CA LEU A 167 32.28 -1.44 15.92
C LEU A 167 32.06 -2.25 14.63
N ASP A 168 31.36 -3.38 14.72
CA ASP A 168 30.80 -4.02 13.53
C ASP A 168 29.72 -3.14 12.89
N LYS A 169 29.40 -3.40 11.62
CA LYS A 169 28.52 -2.52 10.82
C LYS A 169 27.13 -2.30 11.43
N PRO A 170 26.43 -3.31 11.97
CA PRO A 170 25.12 -3.10 12.57
C PRO A 170 25.16 -2.16 13.78
N GLU A 171 26.14 -2.33 14.66
CA GLU A 171 26.39 -1.49 15.81
C GLU A 171 26.73 -0.04 15.40
N ALA A 172 27.57 0.12 14.38
CA ALA A 172 27.89 1.44 13.83
C ALA A 172 26.64 2.13 13.26
N PHE A 173 25.80 1.40 12.52
CA PHE A 173 24.54 1.93 11.99
C PHE A 173 23.59 2.41 13.09
N LEU A 174 23.43 1.62 14.16
CA LEU A 174 22.60 2.02 15.30
C LEU A 174 23.19 3.21 16.07
N HIS A 175 24.51 3.26 16.21
CA HIS A 175 25.20 4.39 16.82
C HIS A 175 24.96 5.67 16.02
N ASP A 176 25.13 5.63 14.70
CA ASP A 176 24.94 6.78 13.82
C ASP A 176 23.48 7.25 13.85
N LEU A 177 22.50 6.33 13.83
CA LEU A 177 21.08 6.66 14.04
C LEU A 177 20.84 7.40 15.35
N SER A 178 21.51 7.01 16.44
CA SER A 178 21.38 7.66 17.74
C SER A 178 21.96 9.08 17.78
N GLY A 179 22.77 9.44 16.78
CA GLY A 179 23.27 10.80 16.59
C GLY A 179 22.21 11.77 16.09
N ILE A 180 21.10 11.29 15.53
CA ILE A 180 20.01 12.13 15.04
C ILE A 180 19.17 12.63 16.23
N PRO A 181 19.14 13.94 16.51
CA PRO A 181 18.38 14.49 17.63
C PRO A 181 16.89 14.27 17.45
N ASN A 182 16.22 13.76 18.49
CA ASN A 182 14.78 13.49 18.51
C ASN A 182 14.34 12.57 17.37
N PHE A 183 15.17 11.56 17.04
CA PHE A 183 14.89 10.62 15.96
C PHE A 183 13.48 10.01 16.07
N ALA A 184 13.09 9.55 17.26
CA ALA A 184 11.80 8.91 17.48
C ALA A 184 10.62 9.85 17.21
N GLU A 185 10.69 11.07 17.73
CA GLU A 185 9.66 12.09 17.54
C GLU A 185 9.58 12.54 16.08
N ARG A 186 10.72 12.71 15.40
CA ARG A 186 10.76 13.07 13.98
C ARG A 186 10.07 12.01 13.12
N ILE A 187 10.37 10.73 13.33
CA ILE A 187 9.70 9.65 12.59
C ILE A 187 8.20 9.64 12.91
N SER A 188 7.80 9.79 14.17
CA SER A 188 6.39 9.87 14.55
C SER A 188 5.65 11.02 13.84
N CYS A 189 6.24 12.22 13.82
CA CYS A 189 5.70 13.35 13.06
C CYS A 189 5.61 13.06 11.56
N PHE A 190 6.61 12.38 10.99
CA PHE A 190 6.63 12.03 9.58
C PHE A 190 5.50 11.05 9.22
N MET A 191 5.34 9.98 10.00
CA MET A 191 4.24 9.02 9.83
C MET A 191 2.89 9.71 9.94
N PHE A 192 2.71 10.55 10.97
CA PHE A 192 1.48 11.31 11.17
C PHE A 192 1.19 12.23 9.97
N GLN A 193 2.17 13.02 9.53
CA GLN A 193 2.00 13.93 8.40
C GLN A 193 1.62 13.18 7.12
N ALA A 194 2.24 12.04 6.86
CA ALA A 194 1.98 11.23 5.67
C ALA A 194 0.55 10.65 5.66
N GLU A 195 0.01 10.31 6.82
CA GLU A 195 -1.32 9.70 6.96
C GLU A 195 -2.45 10.71 7.21
N PHE A 196 -2.12 11.95 7.56
CA PHE A 196 -3.09 12.92 8.09
C PHE A 196 -4.21 13.24 7.11
N GLU A 197 -3.89 13.61 5.88
CA GLU A 197 -4.89 14.01 4.86
C GLU A 197 -5.83 12.85 4.52
N ASP A 198 -5.29 11.64 4.37
CA ASP A 198 -6.08 10.44 4.09
C ASP A 198 -7.00 10.09 5.27
N ALA A 199 -6.52 10.22 6.50
CA ALA A 199 -7.31 10.00 7.71
C ALA A 199 -8.45 11.03 7.84
N VAL A 200 -8.16 12.31 7.59
CA VAL A 200 -9.16 13.39 7.58
C VAL A 200 -10.21 13.14 6.51
N SER A 201 -9.78 12.92 5.26
CA SER A 201 -10.66 12.67 4.12
C SER A 201 -11.58 11.47 4.35
N THR A 202 -11.01 10.35 4.82
CA THR A 202 -11.77 9.14 5.14
C THR A 202 -12.82 9.40 6.22
N THR A 203 -12.47 10.18 7.25
CA THR A 203 -13.38 10.52 8.35
C THR A 203 -14.49 11.45 7.88
N MET A 204 -14.15 12.51 7.14
CA MET A 204 -15.10 13.44 6.55
C MET A 204 -16.10 12.72 5.65
N HIS A 205 -15.63 11.85 4.75
CA HIS A 205 -16.50 11.10 3.85
C HIS A 205 -17.51 10.22 4.61
N LYS A 206 -17.08 9.56 5.70
CA LYS A 206 -17.99 8.78 6.55
C LYS A 206 -19.05 9.65 7.22
N LEU A 207 -18.65 10.81 7.75
CA LEU A 207 -19.56 11.75 8.40
C LEU A 207 -20.56 12.34 7.40
N ASP A 208 -20.11 12.71 6.21
CA ASP A 208 -20.98 13.21 5.15
C ASP A 208 -21.98 12.15 4.70
N ASN A 209 -21.54 10.91 4.49
CA ASN A 209 -22.46 9.83 4.13
C ASN A 209 -23.53 9.60 5.21
N LEU A 210 -23.14 9.63 6.49
CA LEU A 210 -24.08 9.52 7.60
C LEU A 210 -25.07 10.69 7.60
N LYS A 211 -24.57 11.92 7.48
CA LYS A 211 -25.38 13.14 7.44
C LYS A 211 -26.40 13.09 6.30
N HIS A 212 -25.95 12.86 5.08
CA HIS A 212 -26.82 12.79 3.91
C HIS A 212 -27.83 11.65 4.01
N THR A 213 -27.45 10.51 4.59
CA THR A 213 -28.39 9.40 4.82
C THR A 213 -29.48 9.81 5.82
N CYS A 214 -29.13 10.43 6.94
CA CYS A 214 -30.09 10.92 7.92
C CYS A 214 -31.02 11.98 7.31
N GLU A 215 -30.46 12.96 6.59
CA GLU A 215 -31.23 13.99 5.89
C GLU A 215 -32.18 13.37 4.87
N PHE A 216 -31.72 12.43 4.05
CA PHE A 216 -32.55 11.70 3.10
C PHE A 216 -33.71 10.97 3.80
N LEU A 217 -33.44 10.22 4.86
CA LEU A 217 -34.48 9.50 5.61
C LEU A 217 -35.53 10.44 6.22
N MET A 218 -35.12 11.63 6.67
CA MET A 218 -35.99 12.62 7.32
C MET A 218 -36.77 13.51 6.35
N THR A 219 -36.23 13.75 5.15
CA THR A 219 -36.77 14.75 4.21
C THR A 219 -37.38 14.16 2.95
N ASN A 220 -37.05 12.91 2.60
CA ASN A 220 -37.54 12.32 1.36
C ASN A 220 -39.04 11.96 1.44
N GLU A 221 -39.87 12.75 0.75
CA GLU A 221 -41.33 12.59 0.75
C GLU A 221 -41.81 11.27 0.13
N SER A 222 -41.09 10.75 -0.85
CA SER A 222 -41.37 9.45 -1.46
C SER A 222 -41.22 8.31 -0.45
N LEU A 223 -40.14 8.34 0.34
CA LEU A 223 -39.89 7.37 1.39
C LEU A 223 -40.91 7.50 2.53
N LYS A 224 -41.25 8.71 2.96
CA LYS A 224 -42.30 8.95 3.96
C LYS A 224 -43.63 8.36 3.52
N LYS A 225 -44.00 8.53 2.25
CA LYS A 225 -45.22 7.96 1.68
C LYS A 225 -45.19 6.43 1.65
N LEU A 226 -44.05 5.82 1.33
CA LEU A 226 -43.88 4.38 1.42
C LEU A 226 -44.08 3.88 2.86
N PHE A 227 -43.46 4.54 3.85
CA PHE A 227 -43.64 4.20 5.26
C PHE A 227 -45.08 4.40 5.73
N ALA A 228 -45.78 5.44 5.26
CA ALA A 228 -47.20 5.66 5.57
C ALA A 228 -48.09 4.52 5.05
N ILE A 229 -47.81 3.99 3.84
CA ILE A 229 -48.53 2.82 3.30
C ILE A 229 -48.27 1.59 4.18
N ILE A 230 -47.01 1.34 4.52
CA ILE A 230 -46.63 0.20 5.38
C ILE A 230 -47.31 0.30 6.74
N LEU A 231 -47.29 1.47 7.38
CA LEU A 231 -47.92 1.73 8.67
C LEU A 231 -49.43 1.49 8.61
N THR A 232 -50.07 2.01 7.56
CA THR A 232 -51.52 1.84 7.33
C THR A 232 -51.90 0.37 7.20
N LEU A 233 -51.19 -0.39 6.36
CA LEU A 233 -51.46 -1.81 6.15
C LEU A 233 -51.14 -2.64 7.40
N GLY A 234 -50.02 -2.35 8.08
CA GLY A 234 -49.64 -3.01 9.32
C GLY A 234 -50.68 -2.81 10.42
N ASN A 235 -51.14 -1.58 10.63
CA ASN A 235 -52.19 -1.27 11.61
C ASN A 235 -53.52 -1.95 11.27
N TYR A 236 -53.90 -1.99 9.99
CA TYR A 236 -55.10 -2.71 9.55
C TYR A 236 -54.99 -4.21 9.82
N MET A 237 -53.86 -4.84 9.47
CA MET A 237 -53.61 -6.26 9.69
C MET A 237 -53.57 -6.64 11.18
N ASN A 238 -53.09 -5.73 12.03
CA ASN A 238 -53.02 -5.92 13.47
C ASN A 238 -54.24 -5.37 14.24
N GLY A 239 -55.33 -5.04 13.54
CA GLY A 239 -56.57 -4.55 14.13
C GLY A 239 -57.09 -5.49 15.23
N GLY A 240 -57.53 -4.91 16.35
CA GLY A 240 -58.00 -5.66 17.53
C GLY A 240 -56.87 -6.20 18.43
N ASN A 241 -55.61 -6.07 18.04
CA ASN A 241 -54.46 -6.40 18.89
C ASN A 241 -53.86 -5.14 19.51
N GLY A 242 -54.13 -4.90 20.80
CA GLY A 242 -53.63 -3.72 21.52
C GLY A 242 -52.11 -3.65 21.72
N GLN A 243 -51.36 -4.71 21.40
CA GLN A 243 -49.89 -4.73 21.48
C GLN A 243 -49.22 -4.52 20.11
N ARG A 244 -49.96 -4.65 18.99
CA ARG A 244 -49.39 -4.65 17.63
C ARG A 244 -50.07 -3.68 16.66
N GLY A 245 -51.33 -3.33 16.90
CA GLY A 245 -52.07 -2.33 16.13
C GLY A 245 -52.03 -0.98 16.81
N GLN A 246 -52.66 0.02 16.19
CA GLN A 246 -52.68 1.42 16.68
C GLN A 246 -51.27 1.99 16.93
N ALA A 247 -50.28 1.56 16.13
CA ALA A 247 -48.92 2.04 16.23
C ALA A 247 -48.76 3.38 15.49
N ASP A 248 -47.97 4.29 16.06
CA ASP A 248 -47.57 5.56 15.43
C ASP A 248 -46.38 5.39 14.47
N GLY A 249 -45.68 4.26 14.56
CA GLY A 249 -44.50 3.93 13.75
C GLY A 249 -44.09 2.48 13.90
N PHE A 250 -43.03 2.09 13.22
CA PHE A 250 -42.47 0.75 13.27
C PHE A 250 -40.94 0.78 13.14
N GLY A 251 -40.26 -0.21 13.70
CA GLY A 251 -38.83 -0.39 13.50
C GLY A 251 -38.49 -0.83 12.07
N LEU A 252 -37.38 -0.32 11.52
CA LEU A 252 -37.00 -0.55 10.11
C LEU A 252 -36.65 -2.02 9.81
N GLU A 253 -36.40 -2.84 10.82
CA GLU A 253 -36.18 -4.28 10.70
C GLU A 253 -37.37 -5.04 10.07
N ILE A 254 -38.58 -4.47 10.12
CA ILE A 254 -39.76 -5.07 9.46
C ILE A 254 -39.65 -5.06 7.93
N LEU A 255 -38.89 -4.12 7.36
CA LEU A 255 -38.82 -3.92 5.90
C LEU A 255 -38.34 -5.19 5.18
N SER A 256 -37.37 -5.89 5.75
CA SER A 256 -36.83 -7.14 5.18
C SER A 256 -37.83 -8.31 5.23
N LYS A 257 -38.80 -8.26 6.14
CA LYS A 257 -39.81 -9.30 6.39
C LYS A 257 -41.08 -9.14 5.55
N LEU A 258 -41.28 -7.98 4.92
CA LEU A 258 -42.47 -7.72 4.08
C LEU A 258 -42.62 -8.71 2.92
N LYS A 259 -41.50 -9.28 2.45
CA LYS A 259 -41.49 -10.30 1.39
C LYS A 259 -41.99 -11.67 1.87
N ASP A 260 -41.93 -11.94 3.17
CA ASP A 260 -42.24 -13.26 3.73
C ASP A 260 -43.74 -13.40 4.05
N VAL A 261 -44.44 -12.27 4.21
CA VAL A 261 -45.88 -12.25 4.44
C VAL A 261 -46.61 -12.50 3.12
N LYS A 262 -47.22 -13.67 2.99
CA LYS A 262 -47.92 -14.10 1.78
C LYS A 262 -49.43 -13.84 1.86
N SER A 263 -50.03 -13.58 0.71
CA SER A 263 -51.48 -13.57 0.53
C SER A 263 -52.09 -14.94 0.77
N LYS A 264 -53.43 -14.99 0.91
CA LYS A 264 -54.18 -16.23 1.15
C LYS A 264 -53.89 -17.35 0.15
N GLN A 265 -53.64 -17.00 -1.12
CA GLN A 265 -53.32 -17.96 -2.19
C GLN A 265 -51.81 -18.17 -2.39
N SER A 266 -50.96 -17.56 -1.55
CA SER A 266 -49.49 -17.64 -1.60
C SER A 266 -48.83 -17.21 -2.91
N ASN A 267 -49.56 -16.56 -3.83
CA ASN A 267 -49.08 -16.10 -5.13
C ASN A 267 -48.54 -14.66 -5.10
N VAL A 268 -48.98 -13.84 -4.14
CA VAL A 268 -48.55 -12.44 -3.96
C VAL A 268 -48.07 -12.24 -2.53
N THR A 269 -47.03 -11.44 -2.32
CA THR A 269 -46.52 -11.06 -0.99
C THR A 269 -46.98 -9.66 -0.58
N LEU A 270 -46.90 -9.31 0.70
CA LEU A 270 -47.22 -7.98 1.19
C LEU A 270 -46.35 -6.91 0.52
N LEU A 271 -45.06 -7.21 0.31
CA LEU A 271 -44.16 -6.31 -0.45
C LEU A 271 -44.68 -6.02 -1.87
N HIS A 272 -45.13 -7.03 -2.61
CA HIS A 272 -45.72 -6.81 -3.95
C HIS A 272 -46.95 -5.89 -3.88
N PHE A 273 -47.81 -6.09 -2.87
CA PHE A 273 -48.98 -5.26 -2.69
C PHE A 273 -48.63 -3.81 -2.36
N ILE A 274 -47.66 -3.58 -1.47
CA ILE A 274 -47.15 -2.25 -1.10
C ILE A 274 -46.59 -1.53 -2.32
N VAL A 275 -45.73 -2.19 -3.10
CA VAL A 275 -45.11 -1.62 -4.29
C VAL A 275 -46.17 -1.23 -5.33
N ARG A 276 -47.16 -2.09 -5.59
CA ARG A 276 -48.29 -1.77 -6.48
C ARG A 276 -49.12 -0.59 -5.98
N THR A 277 -49.35 -0.52 -4.67
CA THR A 277 -50.12 0.56 -4.03
C THR A 277 -49.36 1.88 -4.12
N TYR A 278 -48.06 1.85 -3.85
CA TYR A 278 -47.17 3.00 -3.95
C TYR A 278 -47.13 3.57 -5.38
N MET A 279 -46.94 2.71 -6.39
CA MET A 279 -46.94 3.14 -7.80
C MET A 279 -48.26 3.81 -8.20
N ARG A 280 -49.40 3.23 -7.82
CA ARG A 280 -50.73 3.82 -8.07
C ARG A 280 -50.88 5.18 -7.38
N ALA A 281 -50.42 5.31 -6.14
CA ALA A 281 -50.52 6.54 -5.38
C ALA A 281 -49.58 7.65 -5.91
N CYS A 282 -48.48 7.30 -6.57
CA CYS A 282 -47.48 8.25 -7.10
C CYS A 282 -47.67 8.59 -8.59
N GLY A 283 -48.78 8.17 -9.22
CA GLY A 283 -49.09 8.53 -10.60
C GLY A 283 -48.32 7.73 -11.66
N GLY A 284 -47.70 6.60 -11.28
CA GLY A 284 -47.02 5.71 -12.22
C GLY A 284 -48.01 4.85 -13.01
N ALA A 285 -48.07 5.08 -14.31
CA ALA A 285 -48.84 4.33 -15.31
C ALA A 285 -48.54 2.81 -15.26
N LEU A 286 -49.39 2.05 -14.56
CA LEU A 286 -49.62 0.63 -14.81
C LEU A 286 -51.12 0.37 -14.68
N ALA A 287 -51.87 1.04 -15.57
CA ALA A 287 -53.12 0.52 -16.09
C ALA A 287 -52.79 -0.23 -17.38
N ALA A 288 -52.51 -1.52 -17.25
CA ALA A 288 -52.60 -2.55 -18.28
C ALA A 288 -52.81 -3.88 -17.57
#